data_AF-A0A5N5E529-F1
#
_entry.id   AF-A0A5N5E529-F1
#
_cell.length_a   1.000
_cell.length_b   1.000
_cell.length_c   1.000
_cell.angle_alpha   90.00
_cell.angle_beta   90.00
_cell.angle_gamma   90.00
#
_symmetry.space_group_name_H-M   'P 1'
#
loop_
_entity.id
_entity.type
_entity.pdbx_description
1 polymer ?
#
loop_
_entity_poly.entity_id
_entity_poly.type
_entity_poly.pdbx_seq_one_letter_code
_entity_poly.pdbx_strand_id
1 'polypeptide(L)'
;MRVVLVPGSTTSTGAVTATVLRTDPGGTPLADPVEYPDLIAAVRTIEEAEHPRWVWPSTATVYPPLLRAGVRVQRCHDISLTRAILGMRVGKPSPPAEEFDDDRLGLFDTAPVLDP
;
A
#
# COMPACT_ATOMS: atom_id res chain seq x y z
N MET A 1 0.68 15.55 -10.46
CA MET A 1 -0.46 15.10 -9.65
C MET A 1 -0.04 13.92 -8.80
N ARG A 2 -0.53 13.85 -7.56
CA ARG A 2 -0.42 12.68 -6.69
C ARG A 2 -1.80 12.22 -6.24
N VAL A 3 -1.90 10.95 -5.89
CA VAL A 3 -3.12 10.36 -5.35
C VAL A 3 -2.80 9.77 -3.98
N VAL A 4 -3.37 10.36 -2.94
CA VAL A 4 -3.28 9.86 -1.57
C VAL A 4 -4.33 8.79 -1.38
N LEU A 5 -3.92 7.63 -0.89
CA LEU A 5 -4.77 6.50 -0.58
C LEU A 5 -4.71 6.19 0.90
N VAL A 6 -5.86 6.21 1.56
CA VAL A 6 -6.02 5.83 2.96
C VAL A 6 -6.94 4.60 3.00
N PRO A 7 -6.42 3.40 3.34
CA PRO A 7 -7.25 2.23 3.58
C PRO A 7 -8.21 2.49 4.75
N GLY A 8 -9.46 2.10 4.58
CA GLY A 8 -10.49 2.16 5.62
C GLY A 8 -10.77 0.78 6.23
N SER A 9 -11.98 0.62 6.74
CA SER A 9 -12.42 -0.62 7.39
C SER A 9 -12.81 -1.69 6.39
N THR A 10 -12.74 -2.96 6.81
CA THR A 10 -13.33 -4.07 6.05
C THR A 10 -14.86 -4.01 6.14
N THR A 11 -15.50 -4.02 4.99
CA THR A 11 -16.97 -4.11 4.84
C THR A 11 -17.48 -5.50 5.21
N SER A 12 -18.80 -5.65 5.37
CA SER A 12 -19.43 -6.96 5.58
C SER A 12 -19.21 -7.95 4.42
N THR A 13 -18.91 -7.45 3.22
CA THR A 13 -18.59 -8.25 2.03
C THR A 13 -17.13 -8.71 2.01
N GLY A 14 -16.29 -8.27 2.96
CA GLY A 14 -14.87 -8.58 3.01
C GLY A 14 -13.98 -7.63 2.19
N ALA A 15 -14.56 -6.69 1.45
CA ALA A 15 -13.81 -5.65 0.76
C ALA A 15 -13.34 -4.57 1.75
N VAL A 16 -12.11 -4.08 1.60
CA VAL A 16 -11.57 -2.96 2.39
C VAL A 16 -11.98 -1.65 1.72
N THR A 17 -12.60 -0.73 2.45
CA THR A 17 -12.92 0.60 1.91
C THR A 17 -11.65 1.43 1.72
N ALA A 18 -11.74 2.52 0.96
CA ALA A 18 -10.63 3.45 0.80
C ALA A 18 -11.13 4.88 0.73
N THR A 19 -10.38 5.80 1.32
CA THR A 19 -10.50 7.24 1.05
C THR A 19 -9.38 7.66 0.13
N VAL A 20 -9.73 8.35 -0.95
CA VAL A 20 -8.79 8.80 -1.98
C VAL A 20 -8.85 10.32 -2.10
N LEU A 21 -7.68 10.95 -2.14
CA LEU A 21 -7.54 12.40 -2.33
C LEU A 21 -6.53 12.70 -3.43
N ARG A 22 -6.93 13.54 -4.39
CA ARG A 22 -6.04 14.04 -5.44
C ARG A 22 -5.35 15.31 -4.97
N THR A 23 -4.03 15.38 -5.15
CA THR A 23 -3.22 16.53 -4.77
C THR A 23 -2.28 16.98 -5.89
N ASP A 24 -1.86 18.23 -5.81
CA ASP A 24 -0.76 18.74 -6.61
C ASP A 24 0.60 18.12 -6.16
N PRO A 25 1.72 18.41 -6.86
CA PRO A 25 3.04 17.97 -6.41
C PRO A 25 3.56 18.63 -5.12
N GLY A 26 2.87 19.61 -4.56
CA GLY A 26 3.15 20.21 -3.24
C GLY A 26 2.36 19.56 -2.09
N GLY A 27 1.32 18.78 -2.40
CA GLY A 27 0.41 18.19 -1.41
C GLY A 27 -0.86 19.01 -1.17
N THR A 28 -1.10 20.08 -1.94
CA THR A 28 -2.34 20.84 -1.88
C THR A 28 -3.49 20.00 -2.44
N PRO A 29 -4.61 19.84 -1.70
CA PRO A 29 -5.82 19.20 -2.21
C PRO A 29 -6.31 19.86 -3.50
N LEU A 30 -6.59 19.05 -4.53
CA LEU A 30 -7.18 19.51 -5.79
C LEU A 30 -8.72 19.34 -5.83
N ALA A 31 -9.26 18.55 -4.90
CA ALA A 31 -10.67 18.25 -4.74
C ALA A 31 -10.91 17.73 -3.32
N ASP A 32 -12.18 17.54 -2.94
CA ASP A 32 -12.52 16.87 -1.69
C ASP A 32 -12.15 15.38 -1.71
N PRO A 33 -11.86 14.77 -0.55
CA PRO A 33 -11.65 13.33 -0.45
C PRO A 33 -12.89 12.54 -0.91
N VAL A 34 -12.66 11.46 -1.64
CA VAL A 34 -13.70 10.56 -2.15
C VAL A 34 -13.56 9.21 -1.48
N GLU A 35 -14.66 8.71 -0.92
CA GLU A 35 -14.73 7.37 -0.35
C GLU A 35 -15.11 6.33 -1.43
N TYR A 36 -14.43 5.20 -1.38
CA TYR A 36 -14.64 4.05 -2.24
C TYR A 36 -14.96 2.82 -1.37
N PRO A 37 -15.98 2.03 -1.74
CA PRO A 37 -16.36 0.83 -0.99
C PRO A 37 -15.36 -0.31 -1.15
N ASP A 38 -14.53 -0.28 -2.19
CA ASP A 38 -13.51 -1.28 -2.51
C ASP A 38 -12.22 -0.59 -2.95
N LEU A 39 -11.19 -0.74 -2.12
CA LEU A 39 -9.84 -0.23 -2.35
C LEU A 39 -9.22 -0.76 -3.64
N ILE A 40 -9.35 -2.06 -3.91
CA ILE A 40 -8.71 -2.71 -5.06
C ILE A 40 -9.35 -2.18 -6.35
N ALA A 41 -10.68 -2.10 -6.39
CA ALA A 41 -11.41 -1.56 -7.53
C ALA A 41 -11.08 -0.08 -7.77
N ALA A 42 -10.97 0.71 -6.70
CA ALA A 42 -10.60 2.11 -6.78
C ALA A 42 -9.19 2.30 -7.36
N VAL A 43 -8.20 1.57 -6.83
CA VAL A 43 -6.81 1.65 -7.29
C VAL A 43 -6.69 1.21 -8.74
N ARG A 44 -7.35 0.12 -9.16
CA ARG A 44 -7.37 -0.33 -10.56
C ARG A 44 -7.86 0.77 -11.48
N THR A 45 -9.05 1.31 -11.20
CA THR A 45 -9.70 2.32 -12.04
C THR A 45 -8.84 3.56 -12.20
N ILE A 46 -8.25 4.03 -11.09
CA ILE A 46 -7.43 5.25 -11.09
C ILE A 46 -6.08 5.00 -11.77
N GLU A 47 -5.45 3.85 -11.54
CA GLU A 47 -4.17 3.51 -12.17
C GLU A 47 -4.30 3.40 -13.68
N GLU A 48 -5.37 2.75 -14.18
CA GLU A 48 -5.64 2.60 -15.61
C GLU A 48 -5.97 3.93 -16.31
N ALA A 49 -6.61 4.86 -15.60
CA ALA A 49 -7.02 6.15 -16.17
C ALA A 49 -5.94 7.24 -16.09
N GLU A 50 -5.18 7.29 -15.00
CA GLU A 50 -4.36 8.47 -14.66
C GLU A 50 -2.85 8.18 -14.52
N HIS A 51 -2.45 6.91 -14.33
CA HIS A 51 -1.07 6.51 -14.00
C HIS A 51 -0.39 7.42 -12.96
N PRO A 52 -1.04 7.72 -11.82
CA PRO A 52 -0.57 8.74 -10.90
C PRO A 52 0.67 8.27 -10.15
N ARG A 53 1.26 9.19 -9.37
CA ARG A 53 2.14 8.79 -8.29
C ARG A 53 1.31 8.64 -7.01
N TRP A 54 1.16 7.40 -6.57
CA TRP A 54 0.45 7.07 -5.33
C TRP A 54 1.21 7.55 -4.10
N VAL A 55 0.47 7.85 -3.04
CA VAL A 55 0.98 8.09 -1.70
C VAL A 55 0.14 7.26 -0.75
N TRP A 56 0.72 6.27 -0.09
CA TRP A 56 0.00 5.37 0.81
C TRP A 56 0.74 5.21 2.14
N PRO A 57 0.06 4.77 3.22
CA PRO A 57 0.68 4.65 4.54
C PRO A 57 1.84 3.64 4.57
N SER A 58 1.68 2.47 3.96
CA SER A 58 2.68 1.40 3.89
C SER A 58 2.49 0.55 2.64
N THR A 59 3.53 0.39 1.84
CA THR A 59 3.53 -0.51 0.67
C THR A 59 3.29 -1.95 1.11
N ALA A 60 3.89 -2.33 2.23
CA ALA A 60 3.85 -3.70 2.70
C ALA A 60 2.42 -4.10 3.09
N THR A 61 1.57 -3.16 3.52
CA THR A 61 0.13 -3.40 3.77
C THR A 61 -0.71 -3.30 2.50
N VAL A 62 -0.46 -2.29 1.68
CA VAL A 62 -1.37 -1.94 0.58
C VAL A 62 -1.11 -2.75 -0.68
N TYR A 63 0.16 -3.04 -1.01
CA TYR A 63 0.52 -3.63 -2.30
C TYR A 63 0.25 -5.13 -2.41
N PRO A 64 0.46 -5.99 -1.39
CA PRO A 64 0.19 -7.42 -1.50
C PRO A 64 -1.26 -7.77 -1.91
N PRO A 65 -2.33 -7.20 -1.33
CA PRO A 65 -3.69 -7.49 -1.79
C PRO A 65 -3.96 -7.01 -3.21
N LEU A 66 -3.43 -5.84 -3.61
CA LEU A 66 -3.51 -5.35 -4.99
C LEU A 66 -2.84 -6.32 -5.97
N LEU A 67 -1.65 -6.80 -5.62
CA LEU A 67 -0.87 -7.72 -6.42
C LEU A 67 -1.58 -9.07 -6.60
N ARG A 68 -2.14 -9.63 -5.52
CA ARG A 68 -2.97 -10.85 -5.57
C ARG A 68 -4.19 -10.70 -6.47
N ALA A 69 -4.78 -9.51 -6.52
CA ALA A 69 -5.88 -9.17 -7.42
C ALA A 69 -5.43 -8.79 -8.85
N GLY A 70 -4.14 -8.92 -9.17
CA GLY A 70 -3.59 -8.61 -10.49
C GLY A 70 -3.49 -7.11 -10.81
N VAL A 71 -3.61 -6.23 -9.82
CA VAL A 71 -3.45 -4.78 -9.99
C VAL A 71 -1.97 -4.41 -9.86
N ARG A 72 -1.41 -3.83 -10.92
CA ARG A 72 -0.01 -3.39 -10.96
C ARG A 72 0.05 -1.87 -10.95
N VAL A 73 0.53 -1.33 -9.83
CA VAL A 73 0.79 0.11 -9.67
C VAL A 73 2.20 0.44 -10.17
N GLN A 74 2.34 1.51 -10.96
CA GLN A 74 3.64 1.91 -11.49
C GLN A 74 4.51 2.69 -10.50
N ARG A 75 3.94 3.67 -9.80
CA ARG A 75 4.71 4.63 -8.98
C ARG A 75 4.02 4.91 -7.65
N CYS A 76 4.76 4.80 -6.56
CA CYS A 76 4.27 5.14 -5.22
C CYS A 76 5.31 5.90 -4.38
N HIS A 77 4.82 6.55 -3.33
CA HIS A 77 5.55 7.00 -2.17
C HIS A 77 5.02 6.26 -0.95
N ASP A 78 5.93 5.66 -0.19
CA ASP A 78 5.64 4.94 1.04
C ASP A 78 5.97 5.83 2.25
N ILE A 79 4.94 6.20 3.00
CA ILE A 79 5.09 7.08 4.16
C ILE A 79 5.79 6.37 5.31
N SER A 80 5.52 5.08 5.55
CA SER A 80 6.21 4.28 6.57
C SER A 80 7.71 4.18 6.30
N LEU A 81 8.11 3.93 5.04
CA LEU A 81 9.50 3.89 4.62
C LEU A 81 10.16 5.27 4.72
N THR A 82 9.46 6.31 4.28
CA THR A 82 9.96 7.69 4.39
C THR A 82 10.21 8.06 5.85
N ARG A 83 9.28 7.71 6.75
CA ARG A 83 9.43 7.89 8.20
C ARG A 83 10.65 7.14 8.73
N ALA A 84 10.85 5.89 8.33
CA ALA A 84 12.00 5.08 8.74
C ALA A 84 13.33 5.74 8.33
N ILE A 85 13.46 6.18 7.08
CA ILE A 85 14.66 6.84 6.55
C ILE A 85 14.97 8.13 7.33
N LEU A 86 13.95 8.98 7.54
CA LEU A 86 14.11 10.23 8.29
C LEU A 86 14.43 9.97 9.76
N GLY A 87 13.84 8.92 10.36
CA GLY A 87 14.14 8.46 11.71
C GLY A 87 15.60 8.04 11.86
N MET A 88 16.08 7.19 10.95
CA MET A 88 17.47 6.73 10.94
C MET A 88 18.46 7.90 10.84
N ARG A 89 18.16 8.90 10.01
CA ARG A 89 18.99 10.11 9.88
C ARG A 89 19.18 10.84 11.21
N VAL A 90 18.19 10.80 12.10
CA VAL A 90 18.25 11.45 13.43
C VAL A 90 18.61 10.47 14.56
N GLY A 91 19.16 9.30 14.23
CA GLY A 91 19.60 8.29 15.19
C GLY A 91 18.47 7.50 15.86
N LYS A 92 17.25 7.55 15.30
CA LYS A 92 16.13 6.71 15.77
C LYS A 92 16.10 5.42 14.94
N PRO A 93 16.30 4.24 15.54
CA PRO A 93 16.16 2.99 14.80
C PRO A 93 14.74 2.89 14.25
N SER A 94 14.62 2.39 13.02
CA SER A 94 13.29 2.03 12.51
C SER A 94 12.75 0.89 13.37
N PRO A 95 11.47 0.91 13.77
CA PRO A 95 10.85 -0.30 14.28
C PRO A 95 11.02 -1.43 13.26
N PRO A 96 11.12 -2.70 13.71
CA PRO A 96 11.08 -3.83 12.79
C PRO A 96 9.87 -3.69 11.87
N ALA A 97 9.99 -4.19 10.63
CA ALA A 97 8.85 -4.22 9.72
C ALA A 97 7.70 -4.92 10.46
N GLU A 98 6.51 -4.30 10.48
CA GLU A 98 5.32 -5.01 10.96
C GLU A 98 5.23 -6.29 10.13
N GLU A 99 5.34 -7.44 10.80
CA GLU A 99 5.27 -8.74 10.15
C GLU A 99 3.92 -8.81 9.43
N PHE A 100 3.98 -8.94 8.11
CA PHE A 100 2.82 -9.36 7.37
C PHE A 100 2.66 -10.83 7.64
N ASP A 101 1.48 -11.21 8.13
CA ASP A 101 1.03 -12.59 8.19
C ASP A 101 0.86 -13.07 6.74
N ASP A 102 1.99 -13.37 6.10
CA ASP A 102 2.04 -14.00 4.80
C ASP A 102 2.07 -15.50 5.06
N ASP A 103 0.90 -16.13 5.05
CA ASP A 103 0.73 -17.59 5.22
C ASP A 103 1.52 -18.41 4.17
N ARG A 104 2.09 -17.76 3.15
CA ARG A 104 2.98 -18.42 2.20
C ARG A 104 4.30 -18.73 2.90
N LEU A 105 4.68 -20.01 2.88
CA LEU A 105 6.03 -20.45 3.22
C LEU A 105 7.04 -19.51 2.55
N GLY A 106 7.94 -18.94 3.35
CA GLY A 106 8.99 -18.08 2.86
C GLY A 106 9.81 -18.79 1.81
N LEU A 107 10.40 -18.02 0.89
CA LEU A 107 11.29 -18.52 -0.15
C LEU A 107 12.44 -19.39 0.41
N PHE A 108 12.75 -19.22 1.70
CA PHE A 108 13.80 -19.95 2.42
C PHE A 108 13.26 -21.02 3.40
N ASP A 109 11.94 -21.17 3.51
CA ASP A 109 11.31 -22.15 4.41
C ASP A 109 11.09 -23.52 3.74
N THR A 110 11.58 -23.70 2.51
CA THR A 110 11.72 -25.02 1.90
C THR A 110 12.90 -25.74 2.55
N ALA A 111 12.71 -26.24 3.77
CA ALA A 111 13.57 -27.28 4.30
C ALA A 111 13.51 -28.46 3.31
N PRO A 112 14.64 -28.91 2.74
CA PRO A 112 14.61 -30.07 1.87
C PRO A 112 14.03 -31.24 2.68
N VAL A 113 13.02 -31.90 2.12
CA VAL A 113 12.55 -33.18 2.65
C VAL A 113 13.76 -34.10 2.62
N LEU A 114 14.29 -34.45 3.79
CA LEU A 114 15.28 -35.52 3.88
C LEU A 114 14.54 -36.80 3.52
N ASP A 115 14.88 -37.39 2.38
CA ASP A 115 14.45 -38.75 2.06
C ASP A 115 14.95 -39.70 3.18
N PRO A 116 14.14 -40.71 3.58
CA PRO A 116 14.41 -41.58 4.72
C PRO A 116 15.64 -42.49 4.54
#